data_AF-A0A1S8T1L9-F1
#
_entry.id   AF-A0A1S8T1L9-F1
#
_cell.length_a   1.000
_cell.length_b   1.000
_cell.length_c   1.000
_cell.angle_alpha   90.00
_cell.angle_beta   90.00
_cell.angle_gamma   90.00
#
_symmetry.space_group_name_H-M   'P 1'
#
loop_
_entity.id
_entity.type
_entity.pdbx_description
1 polymer ?
#
loop_
_entity_poly.entity_id
_entity_poly.type
_entity_poly.pdbx_seq_one_letter_code
_entity_poly.pdbx_strand_id
1 'polypeptide(L)'
;MKISNKEKIMLSILGIILVGFVYYQFVYLYQVSQLQEKIKLESDVKQKYETAKNTINSMDDKKSNVKILNNKINQEIAPFYPAISEEKIIIQIDELLKESGLDGGATFQPIVSNSVEGSKKEVKSLPDSSLQGIVDQYNNVFNGTEKMQQSNDKIVKNSANNASGNKDASKVNSAGNTNSTNTTNNQNNNTSKTDAKDAQKNTVQYLKCEVQFQGTYEEVDDFLYKIGQNDNKIVINAIDLSSDSSKGMKGKVDLEFYSVPKINDEIKDYLKWDINNTYGKSVPFGAGTSDTALATSTKSDKTVSEVQKNAEQSDFIASVKSIDSDLPTIMIGKANDEMRTTYAYADSNSTEQVELVLSQDGDKYYYKYKTSKGSFPANYDGLGEEFAPASKDIVLDILSRTRVDENDNSAIKLNIVNNTDKVLDVNITGDDYNNPRVTVQGDLNNISVNNK
;
A
#
# COMPACT_ATOMS: atom_id res chain seq x y z
N MET A 1 -54.04 -50.67 -89.89
CA MET A 1 -54.71 -51.32 -88.74
C MET A 1 -56.13 -50.75 -88.64
N LYS A 2 -57.19 -51.57 -88.77
CA LYS A 2 -58.58 -51.09 -88.70
C LYS A 2 -59.02 -51.06 -87.23
N ILE A 3 -59.09 -49.86 -86.66
CA ILE A 3 -59.49 -49.62 -85.27
C ILE A 3 -61.01 -49.52 -85.17
N SER A 4 -61.60 -50.13 -84.14
CA SER A 4 -63.03 -50.15 -83.84
C SER A 4 -63.52 -48.80 -83.28
N ASN A 5 -64.81 -48.47 -83.48
CA ASN A 5 -65.40 -47.23 -82.94
C ASN A 5 -65.28 -47.12 -81.41
N LYS A 6 -65.28 -48.26 -80.69
CA LYS A 6 -65.06 -48.28 -79.23
C LYS A 6 -63.61 -47.95 -78.86
N GLU A 7 -62.64 -48.37 -79.66
CA GLU A 7 -61.21 -48.08 -79.45
C GLU A 7 -60.89 -46.60 -79.71
N LYS A 8 -61.53 -45.95 -80.69
CA LYS A 8 -61.38 -44.49 -80.92
C LYS A 8 -61.85 -43.65 -79.71
N ILE A 9 -62.95 -44.06 -79.07
CA ILE A 9 -63.49 -43.36 -77.89
C ILE A 9 -62.55 -43.56 -76.69
N MET A 10 -62.06 -44.79 -76.47
CA MET A 10 -61.09 -45.06 -75.41
C MET A 10 -59.77 -44.29 -75.62
N LEU A 11 -59.28 -44.20 -76.86
CA LEU A 11 -58.06 -43.45 -77.20
C LEU A 11 -58.23 -41.93 -76.97
N SER A 12 -59.41 -41.38 -77.25
CA SER A 12 -59.71 -39.97 -76.99
C SER A 12 -59.79 -39.66 -75.49
N ILE A 13 -60.40 -40.56 -74.70
CA ILE A 13 -60.43 -40.44 -73.24
C ILE A 13 -59.00 -40.52 -72.66
N LEU A 14 -58.18 -41.45 -73.17
CA LEU A 14 -56.78 -41.57 -72.76
C LEU A 14 -55.98 -40.31 -73.10
N GLY A 15 -56.20 -39.72 -74.29
CA GLY A 15 -55.59 -38.46 -74.68
C GLY A 15 -55.92 -37.30 -73.74
N ILE A 16 -57.19 -37.18 -73.31
CA ILE A 16 -57.63 -36.17 -72.36
C ILE A 16 -56.99 -36.39 -70.98
N ILE A 17 -56.89 -37.63 -70.52
CA ILE A 17 -56.22 -37.97 -69.25
C ILE A 17 -54.73 -37.62 -69.32
N LEU A 18 -54.08 -37.88 -70.45
CA LEU A 18 -52.65 -37.60 -70.65
C LEU A 18 -52.38 -36.09 -70.67
N VAL A 19 -53.23 -35.31 -71.34
CA VAL A 19 -53.18 -33.84 -71.31
C VAL A 19 -53.43 -33.31 -69.89
N GLY A 20 -54.39 -33.89 -69.17
CA GLY A 20 -54.65 -33.55 -67.76
C GLY A 20 -53.45 -33.85 -66.86
N PHE A 21 -52.78 -34.97 -67.06
CA PHE A 21 -51.57 -35.35 -66.33
C PHE A 21 -50.40 -34.41 -66.63
N VAL A 22 -50.17 -34.07 -67.89
CA VAL A 22 -49.13 -33.11 -68.29
C VAL A 22 -49.40 -31.73 -67.70
N TYR A 23 -50.65 -31.26 -67.75
CA TYR A 23 -51.04 -29.98 -67.13
C TYR A 23 -50.85 -29.99 -65.61
N TYR A 24 -51.29 -31.06 -64.94
CA TYR A 24 -51.13 -31.24 -63.50
C TYR A 24 -49.64 -31.23 -63.10
N GLN A 25 -48.82 -31.98 -63.84
CA GLN A 25 -47.41 -32.16 -63.51
C GLN A 25 -46.56 -30.92 -63.82
N PHE A 26 -46.78 -30.26 -64.97
CA PHE A 26 -45.93 -29.16 -65.43
C PHE A 26 -46.45 -27.78 -65.04
N VAL A 27 -47.76 -27.57 -65.03
CA VAL A 27 -48.34 -26.23 -64.80
C VAL A 27 -48.80 -26.09 -63.35
N TYR A 28 -49.63 -27.02 -62.87
CA TYR A 28 -50.22 -26.92 -61.53
C TYR A 28 -49.17 -27.09 -60.43
N LEU A 29 -48.36 -28.16 -60.45
CA LEU A 29 -47.30 -28.35 -59.44
C LEU A 29 -46.29 -27.19 -59.41
N TYR A 30 -45.91 -26.66 -60.57
CA TYR A 30 -44.99 -25.52 -60.65
C TYR A 30 -45.59 -24.26 -60.01
N GLN A 31 -46.86 -23.94 -60.32
CA GLN A 31 -47.55 -22.79 -59.73
C GLN A 31 -47.78 -22.95 -58.23
N VAL A 32 -48.15 -24.15 -57.77
CA VAL A 32 -48.32 -24.44 -56.34
C VAL A 32 -46.98 -24.32 -55.60
N SER A 33 -45.88 -24.79 -56.19
CA SER A 33 -44.55 -24.65 -55.58
C SER A 33 -44.14 -23.17 -55.45
N GLN A 34 -44.36 -22.36 -56.49
CA GLN A 34 -44.10 -20.92 -56.45
C GLN A 34 -44.97 -20.21 -55.39
N LEU A 35 -46.23 -20.62 -55.27
CA LEU A 35 -47.13 -20.10 -54.26
C LEU A 35 -46.69 -20.48 -52.84
N GLN A 36 -46.28 -21.73 -52.61
CA GLN A 36 -45.75 -22.18 -51.33
C GLN A 36 -44.47 -21.45 -50.94
N GLU A 37 -43.57 -21.20 -51.89
CA GLU A 37 -42.35 -20.42 -51.66
C GLU A 37 -42.69 -18.99 -51.24
N LYS A 38 -43.64 -18.33 -51.93
CA LYS A 38 -44.08 -16.98 -51.55
C LYS A 38 -44.79 -16.93 -50.19
N ILE A 39 -45.62 -17.92 -49.87
CA ILE A 39 -46.26 -18.04 -48.55
C ILE A 39 -45.21 -18.21 -47.45
N LYS A 40 -44.18 -19.03 -47.69
CA LYS A 40 -43.07 -19.21 -46.76
C LYS A 40 -42.28 -17.92 -46.56
N LEU A 41 -41.99 -17.22 -47.66
CA LEU A 41 -41.29 -15.93 -47.63
C LEU A 41 -42.09 -14.87 -46.87
N GLU A 42 -43.40 -14.77 -47.10
CA GLU A 42 -44.29 -13.88 -46.34
C GLU A 42 -44.29 -14.21 -44.85
N SER A 43 -44.39 -15.49 -44.49
CA SER A 43 -44.33 -15.96 -43.11
C SER A 43 -43.00 -15.58 -42.44
N ASP A 44 -41.87 -15.83 -43.11
CA ASP A 44 -40.53 -15.48 -42.60
C ASP A 44 -40.38 -13.96 -42.40
N VAL A 45 -40.85 -13.15 -43.37
CA VAL A 45 -40.81 -11.69 -43.28
C VAL A 45 -41.70 -11.19 -42.13
N LYS A 46 -42.90 -11.76 -41.97
CA LYS A 46 -43.81 -11.42 -40.89
C LYS A 46 -43.24 -11.81 -39.52
N GLN A 47 -42.63 -12.98 -39.41
CA GLN A 47 -41.95 -13.41 -38.19
C GLN A 47 -40.79 -12.47 -37.83
N LYS A 48 -39.97 -12.08 -38.81
CA LYS A 48 -38.89 -11.10 -38.61
C LYS A 48 -39.44 -9.74 -38.15
N TYR A 49 -40.52 -9.27 -38.75
CA TYR A 49 -41.20 -8.04 -38.36
C TYR A 49 -41.71 -8.09 -36.92
N GLU A 50 -42.44 -9.14 -36.53
CA GLU A 50 -42.96 -9.28 -35.15
C GLU A 50 -41.81 -9.43 -34.14
N THR A 51 -40.74 -10.16 -34.50
CA THR A 51 -39.55 -10.28 -33.64
C THR A 51 -38.87 -8.91 -33.45
N ALA A 52 -38.71 -8.14 -34.52
CA ALA A 52 -38.13 -6.80 -34.47
C ALA A 52 -39.02 -5.86 -33.64
N LYS A 53 -40.33 -5.87 -33.85
CA LYS A 53 -41.31 -5.09 -33.09
C LYS A 53 -41.28 -5.42 -31.60
N ASN A 54 -41.27 -6.70 -31.23
CA ASN A 54 -41.15 -7.14 -29.84
C ASN A 54 -39.80 -6.73 -29.23
N THR A 55 -38.72 -6.80 -30.00
CA THR A 55 -37.40 -6.35 -29.55
C THR A 55 -37.39 -4.85 -29.27
N ILE A 56 -37.96 -4.04 -30.17
CA ILE A 56 -38.11 -2.58 -30.01
C ILE A 56 -38.97 -2.26 -28.79
N ASN A 57 -40.13 -2.88 -28.65
CA ASN A 57 -41.02 -2.66 -27.51
C ASN A 57 -40.34 -3.02 -26.17
N SER A 58 -39.51 -4.07 -26.14
CA SER A 58 -38.74 -4.44 -24.94
C SER A 58 -37.49 -3.59 -24.70
N MET A 59 -37.12 -2.71 -25.62
CA MET A 59 -35.88 -1.94 -25.55
C MET A 59 -35.94 -0.87 -24.46
N ASP A 60 -37.09 -0.21 -24.30
CA ASP A 60 -37.31 0.77 -23.25
C ASP A 60 -37.28 0.13 -21.85
N ASP A 61 -37.94 -1.03 -21.69
CA ASP A 61 -37.90 -1.82 -20.46
C ASP A 61 -36.47 -2.27 -20.12
N LYS A 62 -35.72 -2.77 -21.12
CA LYS A 62 -34.31 -3.16 -20.94
C LYS A 62 -33.44 -1.98 -20.57
N LYS A 63 -33.64 -0.80 -21.18
CA LYS A 63 -32.90 0.42 -20.85
C LYS A 63 -33.19 0.86 -19.41
N SER A 64 -34.44 0.80 -18.98
CA SER A 64 -34.83 1.06 -17.59
C SER A 64 -34.16 0.07 -16.62
N ASN A 65 -34.20 -1.23 -16.94
CA ASN A 65 -33.58 -2.27 -16.12
C ASN A 65 -32.05 -2.10 -16.02
N VAL A 66 -31.37 -1.73 -17.11
CA VAL A 66 -29.92 -1.41 -17.09
C VAL A 66 -29.65 -0.22 -16.19
N LYS A 67 -30.47 0.84 -16.23
CA LYS A 67 -30.32 2.00 -15.35
C LYS A 67 -30.49 1.62 -13.87
N ILE A 68 -31.52 0.82 -13.56
CA ILE A 68 -31.76 0.32 -12.20
C ILE A 68 -30.59 -0.54 -11.74
N LEU A 69 -30.10 -1.44 -12.60
CA LEU A 69 -28.99 -2.32 -12.29
C LEU A 69 -27.70 -1.54 -12.06
N ASN A 70 -27.37 -0.58 -12.91
CA ASN A 70 -26.21 0.29 -12.73
C ASN A 70 -26.29 1.08 -11.42
N ASN A 71 -27.46 1.62 -11.08
CA ASN A 71 -27.65 2.31 -9.81
C ASN A 71 -27.45 1.37 -8.61
N LYS A 72 -28.01 0.16 -8.67
CA LYS A 72 -27.81 -0.85 -7.60
C LYS A 72 -26.35 -1.22 -7.46
N ILE A 73 -25.66 -1.51 -8.57
CA ILE A 73 -24.24 -1.85 -8.53
C ILE A 73 -23.44 -0.67 -7.96
N ASN A 74 -23.67 0.56 -8.42
CA ASN A 74 -22.99 1.75 -7.92
C ASN A 74 -23.21 1.95 -6.41
N GLN A 75 -24.41 1.69 -5.89
CA GLN A 75 -24.69 1.76 -4.45
C GLN A 75 -23.91 0.71 -3.65
N GLU A 76 -23.88 -0.53 -4.12
CA GLU A 76 -23.18 -1.63 -3.44
C GLU A 76 -21.65 -1.48 -3.50
N ILE A 77 -21.12 -0.94 -4.61
CA ILE A 77 -19.68 -0.77 -4.76
C ILE A 77 -19.18 0.58 -4.21
N ALA A 78 -20.07 1.53 -3.89
CA ALA A 78 -19.72 2.87 -3.43
C ALA A 78 -18.68 2.88 -2.29
N PRO A 79 -18.82 2.05 -1.23
CA PRO A 79 -17.88 2.05 -0.12
C PRO A 79 -16.51 1.47 -0.44
N PHE A 80 -16.28 0.90 -1.63
CA PHE A 80 -15.01 0.26 -1.97
C PHE A 80 -14.14 1.16 -2.83
N TYR A 81 -12.83 0.97 -2.76
CA TYR A 81 -11.90 1.73 -3.59
C TYR A 81 -12.07 1.37 -5.07
N PRO A 82 -11.96 2.32 -6.02
CA PRO A 82 -12.02 2.00 -7.45
C PRO A 82 -10.89 1.07 -7.92
N ALA A 83 -9.70 1.23 -7.33
CA ALA A 83 -8.50 0.42 -7.54
C ALA A 83 -7.60 0.51 -6.30
N ILE A 84 -6.75 -0.49 -6.07
CA ILE A 84 -5.69 -0.40 -5.06
C ILE A 84 -4.53 0.45 -5.63
N SER A 85 -4.25 1.59 -5.00
CA SER A 85 -3.03 2.37 -5.21
C SER A 85 -2.36 2.52 -3.85
N GLU A 86 -1.22 1.86 -3.68
CA GLU A 86 -0.48 1.85 -2.42
C GLU A 86 -0.07 3.28 -2.05
N GLU A 87 0.32 4.10 -3.02
CA GLU A 87 0.73 5.49 -2.83
C GLU A 87 -0.39 6.36 -2.24
N LYS A 88 -1.62 6.21 -2.77
CA LYS A 88 -2.79 6.92 -2.23
C LYS A 88 -3.16 6.43 -0.84
N ILE A 89 -3.05 5.13 -0.59
CA ILE A 89 -3.34 4.54 0.71
C ILE A 89 -2.30 4.98 1.74
N ILE A 90 -1.01 5.09 1.38
CA ILE A 90 0.06 5.63 2.23
C ILE A 90 -0.30 7.06 2.67
N ILE A 91 -0.67 7.92 1.72
CA ILE A 91 -1.04 9.31 2.01
C ILE A 91 -2.25 9.37 2.93
N GLN A 92 -3.29 8.56 2.64
CA GLN A 92 -4.49 8.52 3.46
C GLN A 92 -4.21 8.03 4.90
N ILE A 93 -3.35 7.02 5.08
CA ILE A 93 -2.96 6.55 6.41
C ILE A 93 -2.17 7.63 7.16
N ASP A 94 -1.22 8.29 6.48
CA ASP A 94 -0.43 9.39 7.04
C ASP A 94 -1.31 10.57 7.46
N GLU A 95 -2.30 10.95 6.63
CA GLU A 95 -3.31 11.96 6.97
C GLU A 95 -4.14 11.54 8.20
N LEU A 96 -4.66 10.31 8.21
CA LEU A 96 -5.44 9.78 9.34
C LEU A 96 -4.64 9.78 10.66
N LEU A 97 -3.36 9.41 10.61
CA LEU A 97 -2.47 9.43 11.79
C LEU A 97 -2.23 10.87 12.26
N LYS A 98 -1.81 11.77 11.36
CA LYS A 98 -1.49 13.16 11.68
C LYS A 98 -2.69 13.94 12.21
N GLU A 99 -3.83 13.82 11.55
CA GLU A 99 -5.05 14.50 11.98
C GLU A 99 -5.51 14.02 13.35
N SER A 100 -5.19 12.79 13.73
CA SER A 100 -5.55 12.20 15.02
C SER A 100 -4.47 12.38 16.09
N GLY A 101 -3.38 13.09 15.79
CA GLY A 101 -2.28 13.32 16.74
C GLY A 101 -1.37 12.11 16.98
N LEU A 102 -1.49 11.05 16.19
CA LEU A 102 -0.68 9.84 16.32
C LEU A 102 0.62 9.96 15.53
N ASP A 103 1.73 9.54 16.15
CA ASP A 103 3.01 9.34 15.46
C ASP A 103 3.18 7.86 15.12
N GLY A 104 3.55 7.53 13.89
CA GLY A 104 3.51 6.14 13.45
C GLY A 104 3.89 5.92 12.00
N GLY A 105 3.90 4.64 11.62
CA GLY A 105 4.24 4.19 10.28
C GLY A 105 3.47 2.94 9.88
N ALA A 106 3.44 2.69 8.58
CA ALA A 106 2.71 1.61 7.95
C ALA A 106 3.66 0.62 7.25
N THR A 107 3.40 -0.68 7.40
CA THR A 107 4.05 -1.75 6.66
C THR A 107 3.04 -2.47 5.80
N PHE A 108 3.34 -2.62 4.50
CA PHE A 108 2.42 -3.17 3.52
C PHE A 108 2.75 -4.62 3.19
N GLN A 109 1.71 -5.45 3.04
CA GLN A 109 1.82 -6.75 2.41
C GLN A 109 1.58 -6.62 0.91
N PRO A 110 2.05 -7.58 0.08
CA PRO A 110 1.78 -7.57 -1.35
C PRO A 110 0.28 -7.52 -1.66
N ILE A 111 -0.10 -6.83 -2.74
CA ILE A 111 -1.48 -6.80 -3.23
C ILE A 111 -1.89 -8.21 -3.66
N VAL A 112 -3.05 -8.66 -3.21
CA VAL A 112 -3.57 -10.00 -3.51
C VAL A 112 -4.91 -9.92 -4.23
N SER A 113 -5.17 -10.84 -5.16
CA SER A 113 -6.47 -11.04 -5.79
C SER A 113 -6.98 -12.44 -5.45
N ASN A 114 -7.87 -12.53 -4.46
CA ASN A 114 -8.44 -13.79 -3.99
C ASN A 114 -9.94 -13.63 -3.68
N SER A 115 -10.62 -14.74 -3.43
CA SER A 115 -11.99 -14.69 -2.90
C SER A 115 -11.99 -14.14 -1.47
N VAL A 116 -13.00 -13.36 -1.13
CA VAL A 116 -13.17 -12.80 0.22
C VAL A 116 -13.48 -13.94 1.20
N GLU A 117 -12.78 -13.95 2.34
CA GLU A 117 -13.10 -14.86 3.43
C GLU A 117 -14.50 -14.58 3.98
N GLY A 118 -15.31 -15.63 4.10
CA GLY A 118 -16.64 -15.50 4.68
C GLY A 118 -16.53 -15.18 6.17
N SER A 119 -16.67 -13.92 6.56
CA SER A 119 -16.77 -13.54 7.96
C SER A 119 -18.05 -14.12 8.54
N LYS A 120 -17.95 -15.11 9.42
CA LYS A 120 -19.06 -15.41 10.34
C LYS A 120 -19.17 -14.20 11.26
N LYS A 121 -20.16 -13.33 11.05
CA LYS A 121 -20.53 -12.34 12.07
C LYS A 121 -21.04 -13.11 13.28
N GLU A 122 -20.15 -13.50 14.18
CA GLU A 122 -20.56 -13.70 15.57
C GLU A 122 -20.93 -12.32 16.08
N VAL A 123 -22.24 -12.04 16.12
CA VAL A 123 -22.76 -10.96 16.94
C VAL A 123 -22.46 -11.37 18.39
N LYS A 124 -21.26 -11.06 18.88
CA LYS A 124 -21.02 -11.03 20.31
C LYS A 124 -21.88 -9.88 20.82
N SER A 125 -23.01 -10.20 21.43
CA SER A 125 -23.72 -9.24 22.27
C SER A 125 -22.69 -8.67 23.25
N LEU A 126 -22.61 -7.34 23.34
CA LEU A 126 -21.84 -6.70 24.40
C LEU A 126 -22.26 -7.35 25.73
N PRO A 127 -21.32 -7.75 26.61
CA PRO A 127 -21.70 -8.26 27.91
C PRO A 127 -22.56 -7.21 28.61
N ASP A 128 -23.68 -7.63 29.21
CA ASP A 128 -24.57 -6.74 29.95
C ASP A 128 -23.74 -5.92 30.94
N SER A 129 -23.96 -4.60 30.96
CA SER A 129 -23.26 -3.69 31.85
C SER A 129 -23.34 -4.20 33.30
N SER A 130 -22.24 -4.13 34.05
CA SER A 130 -22.24 -4.47 35.49
C SER A 130 -23.24 -3.63 36.31
N LEU A 131 -23.71 -2.51 35.73
CA LEU A 131 -24.71 -1.63 36.31
C LEU A 131 -26.15 -2.04 35.95
N GLN A 132 -26.35 -2.97 35.02
CA GLN A 132 -27.69 -3.41 34.60
C GLN A 132 -28.47 -4.00 35.77
N GLY A 133 -27.81 -4.77 36.64
CA GLY A 133 -28.43 -5.30 37.87
C GLY A 133 -28.88 -4.22 38.86
N ILE A 134 -28.20 -3.06 38.88
CA ILE A 134 -28.56 -1.92 39.73
C ILE A 134 -29.74 -1.16 39.13
N VAL A 135 -29.73 -0.97 37.81
CA VAL A 135 -30.83 -0.35 37.05
C VAL A 135 -32.10 -1.17 37.18
N ASP A 136 -32.01 -2.50 37.09
CA ASP A 136 -33.14 -3.41 37.24
C ASP A 136 -33.67 -3.44 38.68
N GLN A 137 -32.79 -3.33 39.69
CA GLN A 137 -33.21 -3.16 41.08
C GLN A 137 -33.94 -1.84 41.30
N TYR A 138 -33.44 -0.74 40.75
CA TYR A 138 -34.07 0.57 40.93
C TYR A 138 -35.42 0.66 40.22
N ASN A 139 -35.51 0.15 38.99
CA ASN A 139 -36.75 0.11 38.21
C ASN A 139 -37.83 -0.78 38.86
N ASN A 140 -37.44 -1.86 39.56
CA ASN A 140 -38.36 -2.70 40.31
C ASN A 140 -38.82 -2.09 41.64
N VAL A 141 -38.04 -1.16 42.22
CA VAL A 141 -38.44 -0.46 43.46
C VAL A 141 -39.42 0.68 43.17
N PHE A 142 -39.32 1.35 42.01
CA PHE A 142 -40.23 2.44 41.64
C PHE A 142 -41.54 1.99 40.96
N ASN A 143 -41.56 0.82 40.31
CA ASN A 143 -42.76 0.32 39.62
C ASN A 143 -43.67 -0.56 40.51
N GLY A 144 -43.32 -0.72 41.79
CA GLY A 144 -44.06 -1.51 42.77
C GLY A 144 -45.30 -0.84 43.37
N THR A 145 -45.66 0.37 42.91
CA THR A 145 -46.84 1.09 43.41
C THR A 145 -47.64 1.68 42.25
N GLU A 146 -48.17 0.83 41.38
CA GLU A 146 -49.45 1.05 40.66
C GLU A 146 -49.73 -0.13 39.71
N LYS A 147 -50.46 -1.14 40.22
CA LYS A 147 -51.33 -1.96 39.36
C LYS A 147 -52.69 -2.14 40.05
N MET A 148 -53.65 -1.33 39.64
CA MET A 148 -55.06 -1.73 39.65
C MET A 148 -55.71 -1.30 38.33
N GLN A 149 -55.80 -2.25 37.38
CA GLN A 149 -57.05 -2.78 36.80
C GLN A 149 -56.80 -3.45 35.44
N GLN A 150 -57.19 -4.73 35.36
CA GLN A 150 -57.96 -5.41 34.29
C GLN A 150 -57.57 -5.14 32.82
N SER A 151 -57.32 -6.11 31.91
CA SER A 151 -57.82 -7.49 31.76
C SER A 151 -57.08 -8.21 30.60
N ASN A 152 -57.09 -9.56 30.64
CA ASN A 152 -57.01 -10.59 29.57
C ASN A 152 -55.90 -10.48 28.49
N ASP A 153 -55.17 -11.54 28.11
CA ASP A 153 -55.66 -12.89 27.81
C ASP A 153 -54.49 -13.91 27.76
N LYS A 154 -54.83 -15.17 28.08
CA LYS A 154 -54.16 -16.46 27.73
C LYS A 154 -52.76 -16.80 28.27
N ILE A 155 -52.70 -17.66 29.29
CA ILE A 155 -52.58 -19.15 29.24
C ILE A 155 -51.12 -19.59 28.97
N VAL A 156 -50.29 -19.95 30.00
CA VAL A 156 -50.27 -21.24 30.74
C VAL A 156 -49.73 -22.36 29.83
N LYS A 157 -48.66 -23.13 30.10
CA LYS A 157 -48.02 -23.53 31.36
C LYS A 157 -46.69 -24.23 31.08
N ASN A 158 -45.69 -23.87 31.88
CA ASN A 158 -44.88 -24.71 32.77
C ASN A 158 -44.04 -25.88 32.19
N SER A 159 -42.71 -25.88 32.43
CA SER A 159 -42.04 -26.19 33.72
C SER A 159 -42.06 -27.71 33.97
N ALA A 160 -40.97 -28.40 34.30
CA ALA A 160 -39.94 -28.01 35.26
C ALA A 160 -38.75 -28.98 35.23
N ASN A 161 -37.56 -28.45 35.57
CA ASN A 161 -36.64 -28.93 36.63
C ASN A 161 -36.01 -30.35 36.52
N ASN A 162 -34.78 -30.64 36.97
CA ASN A 162 -33.70 -29.88 37.61
C ASN A 162 -32.45 -30.78 37.68
N ALA A 163 -31.29 -30.12 37.85
CA ALA A 163 -30.10 -30.55 38.60
C ALA A 163 -29.33 -31.80 38.09
N SER A 164 -28.07 -31.70 37.66
CA SER A 164 -26.81 -31.36 38.38
C SER A 164 -26.00 -32.62 38.65
N GLY A 165 -24.77 -32.68 38.13
CA GLY A 165 -23.83 -33.76 38.38
C GLY A 165 -22.64 -33.73 37.41
N ASN A 166 -21.53 -33.18 37.90
CA ASN A 166 -20.29 -32.88 37.20
C ASN A 166 -19.37 -34.11 37.03
N LYS A 167 -18.39 -33.97 36.11
CA LYS A 167 -17.09 -34.66 35.95
C LYS A 167 -17.00 -35.90 35.07
N ASP A 168 -16.51 -35.63 33.86
CA ASP A 168 -15.18 -36.04 33.37
C ASP A 168 -14.62 -37.40 33.84
N ALA A 169 -14.51 -38.35 32.90
CA ALA A 169 -13.25 -38.96 32.47
C ALA A 169 -13.47 -40.30 31.74
N SER A 170 -13.15 -40.28 30.44
CA SER A 170 -12.48 -41.33 29.66
C SER A 170 -12.87 -42.83 29.75
N LYS A 171 -13.22 -43.31 28.54
CA LYS A 171 -12.78 -44.54 27.84
C LYS A 171 -13.55 -45.87 28.02
N VAL A 172 -14.07 -46.28 26.85
CA VAL A 172 -13.89 -47.60 26.18
C VAL A 172 -14.88 -48.73 26.51
N ASN A 173 -15.75 -49.04 25.53
CA ASN A 173 -15.94 -50.35 24.86
C ASN A 173 -17.19 -50.26 23.95
N SER A 174 -17.10 -50.49 22.64
CA SER A 174 -17.04 -51.78 21.94
C SER A 174 -18.27 -52.69 22.13
N ALA A 175 -19.10 -52.68 21.08
CA ALA A 175 -19.71 -53.81 20.36
C ALA A 175 -20.83 -54.68 20.99
N GLY A 176 -21.87 -54.88 20.18
CA GLY A 176 -22.80 -56.02 20.21
C GLY A 176 -24.27 -55.63 20.47
N ASN A 177 -25.05 -55.21 19.46
CA ASN A 177 -25.99 -56.03 18.66
C ASN A 177 -27.15 -56.61 19.53
N THR A 178 -28.45 -56.48 19.24
CA THR A 178 -29.14 -56.77 17.96
C THR A 178 -30.65 -56.42 18.07
N ASN A 179 -31.23 -56.03 16.92
CA ASN A 179 -32.63 -56.20 16.46
C ASN A 179 -33.79 -55.43 17.13
N SER A 180 -34.85 -55.00 16.45
CA SER A 180 -35.26 -54.79 15.04
C SER A 180 -36.73 -54.31 15.16
N THR A 181 -37.26 -53.29 14.51
CA THR A 181 -37.79 -53.38 13.14
C THR A 181 -38.43 -52.05 12.71
N ASN A 182 -38.08 -51.67 11.47
CA ASN A 182 -38.84 -51.01 10.40
C ASN A 182 -39.50 -49.63 10.62
N THR A 183 -39.09 -48.63 9.82
CA THR A 183 -39.72 -48.33 8.50
C THR A 183 -38.98 -47.19 7.74
N THR A 184 -38.66 -47.45 6.46
CA THR A 184 -38.22 -46.55 5.35
C THR A 184 -36.75 -46.08 5.25
N ASN A 185 -35.98 -46.87 4.50
CA ASN A 185 -34.67 -46.66 3.86
C ASN A 185 -34.86 -46.16 2.40
N ASN A 186 -33.93 -45.57 1.63
CA ASN A 186 -32.55 -45.10 1.82
C ASN A 186 -32.10 -44.27 0.60
N GLN A 187 -31.12 -43.39 0.87
CA GLN A 187 -29.92 -43.04 0.08
C GLN A 187 -30.02 -42.45 -1.35
N ASN A 188 -29.36 -41.29 -1.49
CA ASN A 188 -28.22 -41.12 -2.40
C ASN A 188 -27.32 -40.00 -1.84
N ASN A 189 -26.20 -40.35 -1.23
CA ASN A 189 -24.87 -40.54 -1.85
C ASN A 189 -24.08 -39.25 -2.01
N ASN A 190 -23.25 -38.98 -1.01
CA ASN A 190 -21.99 -38.29 -1.17
C ASN A 190 -21.19 -39.01 -2.27
N THR A 191 -21.08 -38.35 -3.43
CA THR A 191 -20.01 -38.62 -4.38
C THR A 191 -19.27 -37.32 -4.60
N SER A 192 -18.07 -37.27 -4.04
CA SER A 192 -17.00 -36.40 -4.51
C SER A 192 -16.85 -36.63 -6.02
N LYS A 193 -17.38 -35.70 -6.81
CA LYS A 193 -16.98 -35.54 -8.21
C LYS A 193 -15.87 -34.52 -8.25
N THR A 194 -14.65 -35.05 -8.32
CA THR A 194 -13.56 -34.38 -9.01
C THR A 194 -13.94 -34.22 -10.49
N ASP A 195 -13.38 -33.17 -11.09
CA ASP A 195 -13.36 -32.81 -12.52
C ASP A 195 -14.51 -31.94 -13.05
N ALA A 196 -14.30 -30.62 -13.04
CA ALA A 196 -14.22 -29.82 -14.28
C ALA A 196 -13.67 -28.40 -14.00
N LYS A 197 -12.51 -28.13 -14.60
CA LYS A 197 -11.90 -26.84 -15.02
C LYS A 197 -12.60 -25.53 -14.60
N ASP A 198 -11.85 -24.67 -13.91
CA ASP A 198 -12.01 -23.21 -13.77
C ASP A 198 -13.47 -22.72 -13.76
N ALA A 199 -14.17 -22.97 -12.66
CA ALA A 199 -15.18 -22.01 -12.23
C ALA A 199 -14.40 -20.74 -11.86
N GLN A 200 -14.55 -19.67 -12.66
CA GLN A 200 -14.08 -18.33 -12.32
C GLN A 200 -14.53 -18.02 -10.88
N LYS A 201 -13.63 -18.21 -9.92
CA LYS A 201 -13.88 -17.76 -8.55
C LYS A 201 -13.93 -16.25 -8.64
N ASN A 202 -15.05 -15.65 -8.21
CA ASN A 202 -15.10 -14.21 -8.04
C ASN A 202 -14.00 -13.84 -7.04
N THR A 203 -13.02 -13.07 -7.52
CA THR A 203 -11.93 -12.53 -6.71
C THR A 203 -12.11 -11.03 -6.57
N VAL A 204 -11.59 -10.50 -5.47
CA VAL A 204 -11.45 -9.06 -5.24
C VAL A 204 -9.98 -8.78 -5.00
N GLN A 205 -9.51 -7.61 -5.47
CA GLN A 205 -8.20 -7.12 -5.08
C GLN A 205 -8.27 -6.49 -3.69
N TYR A 206 -7.30 -6.82 -2.86
CA TYR A 206 -7.15 -6.21 -1.55
C TYR A 206 -5.68 -6.00 -1.17
N LEU A 207 -5.48 -5.05 -0.26
CA LEU A 207 -4.20 -4.71 0.33
C LEU A 207 -4.32 -4.82 1.85
N LYS A 208 -3.35 -5.49 2.47
CA LYS A 208 -3.24 -5.57 3.93
C LYS A 208 -2.09 -4.69 4.39
N CYS A 209 -2.33 -3.94 5.45
CA CYS A 209 -1.37 -3.02 6.03
C CYS A 209 -1.36 -3.18 7.55
N GLU A 210 -0.17 -3.17 8.13
CA GLU A 210 0.04 -3.07 9.57
C GLU A 210 0.45 -1.64 9.90
N VAL A 211 -0.31 -0.95 10.74
CA VAL A 211 -0.01 0.41 11.19
C VAL A 211 0.45 0.35 12.64
N GLN A 212 1.68 0.82 12.90
CA GLN A 212 2.24 0.97 14.24
C GLN A 212 2.18 2.45 14.63
N PHE A 213 1.69 2.74 15.83
CA PHE A 213 1.53 4.12 16.30
C PHE A 213 1.88 4.27 17.79
N GLN A 214 2.16 5.52 18.17
CA GLN A 214 2.31 5.98 19.54
C GLN A 214 1.44 7.22 19.76
N GLY A 215 0.73 7.26 20.89
CA GLY A 215 -0.13 8.39 21.26
C GLY A 215 -0.90 8.14 22.55
N THR A 216 -1.87 8.98 22.85
CA THR A 216 -2.79 8.86 23.98
C THR A 216 -3.99 7.99 23.60
N TYR A 217 -4.77 7.58 24.60
CA TYR A 217 -6.01 6.84 24.35
C TYR A 217 -7.02 7.65 23.54
N GLU A 218 -7.14 8.95 23.80
CA GLU A 218 -8.06 9.86 23.11
C GLU A 218 -7.71 10.01 21.63
N GLU A 219 -6.42 10.11 21.30
CA GLU A 219 -5.92 10.16 19.92
C GLU A 219 -6.18 8.85 19.16
N VAL A 220 -6.12 7.71 19.85
CA VAL A 220 -6.45 6.40 19.25
C VAL A 220 -7.95 6.25 19.01
N ASP A 221 -8.80 6.71 19.93
CA ASP A 221 -10.26 6.73 19.74
C ASP A 221 -10.65 7.61 18.54
N ASP A 222 -10.04 8.79 18.42
CA ASP A 222 -10.25 9.70 17.28
C ASP A 222 -9.77 9.08 15.95
N PHE A 223 -8.63 8.39 15.95
CA PHE A 223 -8.16 7.64 14.79
C PHE A 223 -9.15 6.56 14.33
N LEU A 224 -9.67 5.76 15.27
CA LEU A 224 -10.67 4.73 14.97
C LEU A 224 -11.99 5.34 14.49
N TYR A 225 -12.41 6.46 15.08
CA TYR A 225 -13.58 7.21 14.66
C TYR A 225 -13.43 7.71 13.22
N LYS A 226 -12.29 8.33 12.87
CA LYS A 226 -12.04 8.82 11.50
C LYS A 226 -11.95 7.70 10.48
N ILE A 227 -11.34 6.56 10.83
CA ILE A 227 -11.39 5.36 9.97
C ILE A 227 -12.84 4.94 9.70
N GLY A 228 -13.71 4.96 10.73
CA GLY A 228 -15.12 4.63 10.60
C GLY A 228 -15.93 5.63 9.76
N GLN A 229 -15.49 6.89 9.70
CA GLN A 229 -16.13 7.97 8.96
C GLN A 229 -15.58 8.16 7.53
N ASN A 230 -14.55 7.41 7.15
CA ASN A 230 -13.90 7.55 5.85
C ASN A 230 -14.86 7.18 4.70
N ASP A 231 -14.74 7.91 3.57
CA ASP A 231 -15.58 7.71 2.39
C ASP A 231 -15.51 6.28 1.85
N ASN A 232 -14.29 5.73 1.85
CA ASN A 232 -14.06 4.34 1.51
C ASN A 232 -13.94 3.48 2.76
N LYS A 233 -14.52 2.30 2.71
CA LYS A 233 -14.49 1.31 3.78
C LYS A 233 -13.07 0.79 3.96
N ILE A 234 -12.54 1.06 5.15
CA ILE A 234 -11.31 0.49 5.67
C ILE A 234 -11.70 -0.54 6.73
N VAL A 235 -11.19 -1.76 6.63
CA VAL A 235 -11.51 -2.83 7.59
C VAL A 235 -10.39 -2.93 8.62
N ILE A 236 -10.75 -2.92 9.90
CA ILE A 236 -9.85 -3.21 11.01
C ILE A 236 -10.02 -4.68 11.37
N ASN A 237 -8.97 -5.47 11.17
CA ASN A 237 -8.98 -6.90 11.47
C ASN A 237 -8.54 -7.19 12.91
N ALA A 238 -7.56 -6.43 13.40
CA ALA A 238 -7.02 -6.56 14.75
C ALA A 238 -6.48 -5.22 15.25
N ILE A 239 -6.53 -5.03 16.56
CA ILE A 239 -5.90 -3.92 17.27
C ILE A 239 -5.24 -4.47 18.54
N ASP A 240 -3.94 -4.20 18.68
CA ASP A 240 -3.14 -4.55 19.85
C ASP A 240 -2.65 -3.25 20.50
N LEU A 241 -2.90 -3.08 21.81
CA LEU A 241 -2.56 -1.88 22.56
C LEU A 241 -1.69 -2.25 23.77
N SER A 242 -0.66 -1.45 24.02
CA SER A 242 0.27 -1.62 25.13
C SER A 242 0.60 -0.28 25.79
N SER A 243 0.66 -0.25 27.13
CA SER A 243 1.02 0.95 27.86
C SER A 243 2.53 1.17 27.87
N ASP A 244 2.98 2.39 27.55
CA ASP A 244 4.35 2.85 27.73
C ASP A 244 4.38 3.88 28.87
N SER A 245 4.98 3.50 29.99
CA SER A 245 4.98 4.26 31.26
C SER A 245 5.61 5.66 31.18
N SER A 246 6.23 6.01 30.05
CA SER A 246 6.97 7.26 29.88
C SER A 246 6.37 8.23 28.85
N LYS A 247 5.53 7.76 27.90
CA LYS A 247 5.14 8.55 26.71
C LYS A 247 3.74 8.25 26.14
N GLY A 248 2.88 7.51 26.85
CA GLY A 248 1.51 7.21 26.40
C GLY A 248 1.30 5.74 26.05
N MET A 249 0.49 5.45 25.03
CA MET A 249 0.16 4.11 24.55
C MET A 249 0.88 3.84 23.22
N LYS A 250 1.36 2.62 23.04
CA LYS A 250 1.84 2.11 21.76
C LYS A 250 0.88 1.05 21.26
N GLY A 251 0.54 1.11 19.98
CA GLY A 251 -0.40 0.19 19.40
C GLY A 251 -0.03 -0.26 18.00
N LYS A 252 -0.64 -1.37 17.62
CA LYS A 252 -0.57 -1.95 16.28
C LYS A 252 -2.00 -2.19 15.79
N VAL A 253 -2.30 -1.78 14.57
CA VAL A 253 -3.61 -2.02 13.93
C VAL A 253 -3.40 -2.68 12.57
N ASP A 254 -4.09 -3.80 12.36
CA ASP A 254 -4.11 -4.50 11.08
C ASP A 254 -5.30 -4.00 10.24
N LEU A 255 -5.00 -3.31 9.15
CA LEU A 255 -5.96 -2.74 8.20
C LEU A 255 -6.05 -3.57 6.92
N GLU A 256 -7.24 -3.60 6.34
CA GLU A 256 -7.49 -4.22 5.03
C GLU A 256 -8.35 -3.32 4.15
N PHE A 257 -7.88 -3.13 2.92
CA PHE A 257 -8.47 -2.26 1.90
C PHE A 257 -8.93 -3.13 0.73
N TYR A 258 -10.17 -2.94 0.28
CA TYR A 258 -10.74 -3.71 -0.83
C TYR A 258 -11.07 -2.79 -1.99
N SER A 259 -10.74 -3.22 -3.22
CA SER A 259 -11.10 -2.49 -4.42
C SER A 259 -12.10 -3.22 -5.30
N VAL A 260 -13.10 -2.49 -5.79
CA VAL A 260 -14.07 -2.94 -6.78
C VAL A 260 -14.11 -1.93 -7.92
N PRO A 261 -13.84 -2.34 -9.18
CA PRO A 261 -13.88 -1.44 -10.33
C PRO A 261 -15.25 -0.74 -10.44
N LYS A 262 -15.21 0.58 -10.58
CA LYS A 262 -16.41 1.40 -10.76
C LYS A 262 -16.91 1.32 -12.20
N ILE A 263 -18.22 1.48 -12.39
CA ILE A 263 -18.85 1.46 -13.75
C ILE A 263 -18.60 2.79 -14.49
N ASN A 264 -18.29 3.86 -13.76
CA ASN A 264 -18.03 5.20 -14.29
C ASN A 264 -16.53 5.52 -14.36
N ASP A 265 -16.21 6.73 -14.84
CA ASP A 265 -14.85 7.22 -15.01
C ASP A 265 -14.17 7.66 -13.69
N GLU A 266 -14.73 7.35 -12.51
CA GLU A 266 -14.19 7.74 -11.18
C GLU A 266 -12.74 7.30 -10.94
N ILE A 267 -12.29 6.23 -11.61
CA ILE A 267 -10.90 5.76 -11.53
C ILE A 267 -9.92 6.87 -11.95
N LYS A 268 -10.26 7.70 -12.94
CA LYS A 268 -9.38 8.78 -13.40
C LYS A 268 -9.18 9.85 -12.34
N ASP A 269 -10.26 10.23 -11.67
CA ASP A 269 -10.23 11.24 -10.61
C ASP A 269 -9.51 10.68 -9.37
N TYR A 270 -9.77 9.42 -9.01
CA TYR A 270 -9.10 8.74 -7.90
C TYR A 270 -7.58 8.64 -8.09
N LEU A 271 -7.13 8.30 -9.31
CA LEU A 271 -5.71 8.18 -9.64
C LEU A 271 -5.01 9.53 -9.89
N LYS A 272 -5.75 10.65 -9.87
CA LYS A 272 -5.17 11.98 -10.05
C LYS A 272 -4.25 12.31 -8.87
N TRP A 273 -2.99 12.63 -9.19
CA TRP A 273 -1.96 12.95 -8.21
C TRP A 273 -1.90 14.47 -8.02
N ASP A 274 -2.62 14.98 -7.02
CA ASP A 274 -2.67 16.41 -6.68
C ASP A 274 -1.67 16.78 -5.57
N ILE A 275 -0.45 16.28 -5.69
CA ILE A 275 0.62 16.53 -4.73
C ILE A 275 1.44 17.73 -5.19
N ASN A 276 1.17 18.91 -4.62
CA ASN A 276 1.76 20.18 -5.02
C ASN A 276 2.93 20.65 -4.14
N ASN A 277 3.54 19.77 -3.32
CA ASN A 277 4.67 20.17 -2.48
C ASN A 277 6.01 19.65 -3.04
N THR A 278 7.08 20.36 -2.73
CA THR A 278 8.45 19.92 -3.00
C THR A 278 8.81 18.84 -1.98
N TYR A 279 8.62 17.58 -2.35
CA TYR A 279 8.97 16.43 -1.52
C TYR A 279 10.34 15.88 -1.86
N GLY A 280 10.95 15.23 -0.87
CA GLY A 280 12.24 14.57 -1.01
C GLY A 280 13.41 15.53 -0.83
N LYS A 281 14.60 14.93 -0.83
CA LYS A 281 15.85 15.67 -0.92
C LYS A 281 16.20 15.80 -2.41
N SER A 282 16.79 16.92 -2.81
CA SER A 282 17.38 17.06 -4.16
C SER A 282 18.38 15.93 -4.45
N VAL A 283 19.05 15.43 -3.40
CA VAL A 283 19.92 14.26 -3.43
C VAL A 283 19.38 13.20 -2.45
N PRO A 284 18.99 11.99 -2.91
CA PRO A 284 18.39 10.95 -2.06
C PRO A 284 19.19 10.57 -0.81
N PHE A 285 20.51 10.78 -0.83
CA PHE A 285 21.44 10.51 0.27
C PHE A 285 22.22 11.79 0.71
N GLY A 286 21.73 12.97 0.33
CA GLY A 286 22.31 14.25 0.74
C GLY A 286 22.06 14.53 2.22
N ALA A 287 23.00 15.25 2.85
CA ALA A 287 22.89 15.65 4.25
C ALA A 287 21.87 16.79 4.49
N GLY A 288 21.17 17.26 3.46
CA GLY A 288 20.10 18.25 3.61
C GLY A 288 18.87 17.66 4.26
N THR A 289 18.33 18.31 5.29
CA THR A 289 16.98 18.04 5.78
C THR A 289 16.00 18.36 4.66
N SER A 290 14.99 17.51 4.47
CA SER A 290 13.78 17.89 3.74
C SER A 290 13.30 19.25 4.27
N ASP A 291 13.01 20.17 3.35
CA ASP A 291 12.66 21.58 3.61
C ASP A 291 11.32 21.78 4.36
N THR A 292 10.83 20.75 5.06
CA THR A 292 9.56 20.72 5.78
C THR A 292 9.65 20.24 7.22
N ALA A 293 10.83 19.92 7.76
CA ALA A 293 10.97 19.54 9.17
C ALA A 293 11.21 20.77 10.07
N LEU A 294 10.17 21.60 10.23
CA LEU A 294 10.10 22.50 11.37
C LEU A 294 9.91 21.65 12.64
N ALA A 295 10.99 21.53 13.40
CA ALA A 295 11.05 21.39 14.85
C ALA A 295 10.08 20.39 15.51
N THR A 296 10.54 19.15 15.69
CA THR A 296 10.52 18.44 16.99
C THR A 296 11.19 17.09 16.81
N SER A 297 12.45 16.97 17.18
CA SER A 297 13.04 15.65 17.44
C SER A 297 14.01 15.75 18.60
N THR A 298 13.53 15.19 19.70
CA THR A 298 14.19 15.00 20.97
C THR A 298 15.39 14.08 20.80
N LYS A 299 16.49 14.49 21.43
CA LYS A 299 17.77 13.78 21.61
C LYS A 299 17.63 12.26 21.78
N SER A 300 18.21 11.50 20.86
CA SER A 300 18.93 10.24 21.13
C SER A 300 19.39 9.62 19.83
N ASP A 301 20.61 9.98 19.39
CA ASP A 301 21.67 9.06 18.94
C ASP A 301 22.66 9.82 18.07
N LYS A 302 23.83 10.10 18.66
CA LYS A 302 24.92 10.87 18.06
C LYS A 302 25.60 10.04 16.97
N THR A 303 25.17 10.20 15.73
CA THR A 303 25.89 9.73 14.54
C THR A 303 26.23 10.91 13.64
N VAL A 304 27.50 11.36 13.68
CA VAL A 304 28.30 12.14 12.70
C VAL A 304 27.70 13.42 12.07
N SER A 305 26.41 13.72 12.23
CA SER A 305 25.71 14.88 11.65
C SER A 305 25.37 15.97 12.68
N GLU A 306 25.76 15.80 13.95
CA GLU A 306 25.57 16.79 15.02
C GLU A 306 26.86 17.53 15.43
N VAL A 307 27.91 17.52 14.61
CA VAL A 307 29.02 18.48 14.81
C VAL A 307 28.60 19.91 14.41
N GLN A 308 27.49 20.05 13.67
CA GLN A 308 27.18 21.30 12.97
C GLN A 308 26.12 22.20 13.62
N LYS A 309 25.97 22.16 14.95
CA LYS A 309 25.10 23.12 15.64
C LYS A 309 25.74 23.97 16.74
N ASN A 310 27.03 23.80 17.04
CA ASN A 310 27.73 24.66 18.02
C ASN A 310 29.23 24.91 17.73
N ALA A 311 29.71 24.63 16.51
CA ALA A 311 31.06 25.02 16.10
C ALA A 311 30.95 26.22 15.15
N GLU A 312 31.92 27.14 15.18
CA GLU A 312 32.03 28.17 14.14
C GLU A 312 31.91 27.51 12.76
N GLN A 313 31.22 28.19 11.83
CA GLN A 313 30.94 27.63 10.51
C GLN A 313 32.28 27.29 9.84
N SER A 314 32.60 26.00 9.73
CA SER A 314 33.87 25.54 9.18
C SER A 314 33.93 25.86 7.69
N ASP A 315 35.11 26.20 7.17
CA ASP A 315 35.35 26.38 5.73
C ASP A 315 35.70 25.05 5.05
N PHE A 316 36.41 24.19 5.79
CA PHE A 316 36.89 22.90 5.30
C PHE A 316 36.63 21.81 6.33
N ILE A 317 36.45 20.60 5.84
CA ILE A 317 36.29 19.41 6.66
C ILE A 317 37.19 18.29 6.16
N ALA A 318 37.83 17.60 7.09
CA ALA A 318 38.57 16.38 6.81
C ALA A 318 38.16 15.26 7.76
N SER A 319 38.32 14.01 7.33
CA SER A 319 38.12 12.85 8.19
C SER A 319 39.22 11.83 7.99
N VAL A 320 39.66 11.22 9.09
CA VAL A 320 40.71 10.18 9.13
C VAL A 320 40.18 8.96 9.86
N LYS A 321 40.25 7.79 9.22
CA LYS A 321 39.67 6.53 9.70
C LYS A 321 40.61 5.35 9.44
N SER A 322 40.34 4.22 10.09
CA SER A 322 40.96 2.92 9.78
C SER A 322 40.66 2.50 8.34
N ILE A 323 41.57 1.72 7.75
CA ILE A 323 41.40 1.05 6.45
C ILE A 323 40.22 0.06 6.44
N ASP A 324 39.80 -0.42 7.61
CA ASP A 324 38.64 -1.32 7.73
C ASP A 324 37.29 -0.57 7.71
N SER A 325 37.31 0.75 7.52
CA SER A 325 36.09 1.55 7.40
C SER A 325 35.44 1.38 6.02
N ASP A 326 34.11 1.39 5.96
CA ASP A 326 33.35 1.39 4.70
C ASP A 326 33.54 2.68 3.85
N LEU A 327 34.34 3.63 4.32
CA LEU A 327 34.66 4.91 3.69
C LEU A 327 36.18 5.02 3.55
N PRO A 328 36.70 5.76 2.55
CA PRO A 328 38.13 5.96 2.38
C PRO A 328 38.82 6.39 3.67
N THR A 329 40.05 5.92 3.90
CA THR A 329 40.81 6.26 5.12
C THR A 329 40.91 7.75 5.34
N ILE A 330 41.04 8.54 4.27
CA ILE A 330 41.08 10.00 4.32
C ILE A 330 40.13 10.62 3.31
N MET A 331 39.40 11.63 3.76
CA MET A 331 38.63 12.54 2.91
C MET A 331 38.89 13.97 3.37
N ILE A 332 39.07 14.90 2.43
CA ILE A 332 39.15 16.35 2.66
C ILE A 332 38.26 17.05 1.65
N GLY A 333 37.53 18.08 2.09
CA GLY A 333 36.56 18.79 1.26
C GLY A 333 36.27 20.20 1.77
N LYS A 334 35.63 21.01 0.92
CA LYS A 334 35.01 22.26 1.39
C LYS A 334 33.79 21.91 2.24
N ALA A 335 33.61 22.60 3.36
CA ALA A 335 32.42 22.45 4.18
C ALA A 335 31.19 23.05 3.47
N ASN A 336 30.00 22.55 3.80
CA ASN A 336 28.73 22.93 3.15
C ASN A 336 28.72 22.72 1.62
N ASP A 337 29.52 21.78 1.11
CA ASP A 337 29.49 21.35 -0.29
C ASP A 337 28.34 20.37 -0.53
N GLU A 338 27.13 20.91 -0.75
CA GLU A 338 25.91 20.11 -0.97
C GLU A 338 26.02 19.14 -2.15
N MET A 339 26.76 19.53 -3.19
CA MET A 339 26.96 18.72 -4.39
C MET A 339 28.08 17.68 -4.24
N ARG A 340 28.86 17.76 -3.17
CA ARG A 340 30.02 16.89 -2.87
C ARG A 340 31.04 16.81 -4.01
N THR A 341 31.20 17.89 -4.76
CA THR A 341 32.09 17.93 -5.93
C THR A 341 33.51 18.33 -5.59
N THR A 342 33.74 18.83 -4.38
CA THR A 342 35.04 19.36 -3.97
C THR A 342 35.95 18.31 -3.33
N TYR A 343 35.42 17.17 -2.89
CA TYR A 343 36.19 16.22 -2.08
C TYR A 343 37.38 15.58 -2.83
N ALA A 344 38.52 15.52 -2.14
CA ALA A 344 39.64 14.64 -2.47
C ALA A 344 39.74 13.54 -1.41
N TYR A 345 40.07 12.32 -1.83
CA TYR A 345 40.18 11.17 -0.94
C TYR A 345 41.51 10.44 -1.12
N ALA A 346 41.90 9.68 -0.12
CA ALA A 346 42.95 8.69 -0.19
C ALA A 346 42.53 7.47 0.62
N ASP A 347 43.08 6.32 0.25
CA ASP A 347 42.70 5.06 0.85
C ASP A 347 43.92 4.14 0.91
N SER A 348 44.58 4.16 2.07
CA SER A 348 45.81 3.43 2.38
C SER A 348 45.93 3.18 3.89
N ASN A 349 46.45 2.01 4.27
CA ASN A 349 46.77 1.69 5.67
C ASN A 349 48.19 2.16 6.03
N SER A 350 48.49 3.42 5.74
CA SER A 350 49.79 4.05 5.98
C SER A 350 49.62 5.54 6.22
N THR A 351 50.71 6.24 6.54
CA THR A 351 50.69 7.71 6.59
C THR A 351 50.56 8.31 5.19
N GLU A 352 49.44 8.98 4.96
CA GLU A 352 49.14 9.70 3.72
C GLU A 352 49.59 11.15 3.81
N GLN A 353 50.20 11.65 2.72
CA GLN A 353 50.60 13.05 2.60
C GLN A 353 49.48 13.85 1.95
N VAL A 354 48.91 14.78 2.69
CA VAL A 354 47.88 15.70 2.19
C VAL A 354 48.45 17.11 2.17
N GLU A 355 48.17 17.86 1.11
CA GLU A 355 48.55 19.28 1.01
C GLU A 355 47.28 20.12 0.93
N LEU A 356 47.22 21.19 1.72
CA LEU A 356 46.20 22.24 1.65
C LEU A 356 46.90 23.58 1.40
N VAL A 357 46.52 24.27 0.34
CA VAL A 357 47.05 25.58 -0.02
C VAL A 357 45.91 26.59 -0.02
N LEU A 358 46.08 27.67 0.74
CA LEU A 358 45.19 28.82 0.81
C LEU A 358 45.92 30.02 0.23
N SER A 359 45.31 30.72 -0.71
CA SER A 359 45.91 31.88 -1.39
C SER A 359 44.95 33.06 -1.42
N GLN A 360 45.50 34.27 -1.46
CA GLN A 360 44.74 35.51 -1.57
C GLN A 360 45.22 36.31 -2.77
N ASP A 361 44.28 36.86 -3.55
CA ASP A 361 44.55 37.82 -4.62
C ASP A 361 43.56 38.99 -4.50
N GLY A 362 44.06 40.14 -4.04
CA GLY A 362 43.23 41.26 -3.61
C GLY A 362 42.29 40.87 -2.46
N ASP A 363 40.99 41.08 -2.66
CA ASP A 363 39.94 40.77 -1.67
C ASP A 363 39.37 39.34 -1.82
N LYS A 364 39.95 38.53 -2.70
CA LYS A 364 39.45 37.18 -3.01
C LYS A 364 40.36 36.10 -2.43
N TYR A 365 39.73 35.06 -1.90
CA TYR A 365 40.41 33.90 -1.31
C TYR A 365 40.23 32.68 -2.20
N TYR A 366 41.28 31.87 -2.28
CA TYR A 366 41.33 30.67 -3.11
C TYR A 366 41.86 29.50 -2.31
N TYR A 367 41.37 28.30 -2.63
CA TYR A 367 41.83 27.07 -2.00
C TYR A 367 42.12 25.99 -3.03
N LYS A 368 43.07 25.13 -2.68
CA LYS A 368 43.29 23.86 -3.34
C LYS A 368 43.89 22.84 -2.37
N TYR A 369 43.60 21.57 -2.60
CA TYR A 369 44.19 20.49 -1.83
C TYR A 369 44.42 19.25 -2.68
N LYS A 370 45.39 18.43 -2.28
CA LYS A 370 45.68 17.17 -2.95
C LYS A 370 46.01 16.06 -1.96
N THR A 371 45.69 14.85 -2.37
CA THR A 371 46.07 13.57 -1.77
C THR A 371 46.86 12.76 -2.81
N SER A 372 47.27 11.53 -2.48
CA SER A 372 47.89 10.61 -3.43
C SER A 372 46.96 10.13 -4.54
N LYS A 373 45.62 10.15 -4.33
CA LYS A 373 44.63 9.64 -5.29
C LYS A 373 43.85 10.72 -6.03
N GLY A 374 43.93 11.98 -5.61
CA GLY A 374 43.24 13.06 -6.30
C GLY A 374 43.58 14.45 -5.78
N SER A 375 43.12 15.45 -6.51
CA SER A 375 43.29 16.85 -6.14
C SER A 375 42.03 17.64 -6.47
N PHE A 376 41.83 18.72 -5.72
CA PHE A 376 40.82 19.72 -6.02
C PHE A 376 41.45 21.12 -6.06
N PRO A 377 41.16 21.93 -7.09
CA PRO A 377 40.46 21.53 -8.32
C PRO A 377 41.25 20.46 -9.11
N ALA A 378 40.57 19.77 -10.04
CA ALA A 378 41.19 18.71 -10.84
C ALA A 378 42.39 19.22 -11.66
N ASN A 379 42.34 20.49 -12.10
CA ASN A 379 43.51 21.21 -12.57
C ASN A 379 44.19 21.90 -11.38
N TYR A 380 45.33 21.35 -10.93
CA TYR A 380 46.00 21.81 -9.71
C TYR A 380 46.93 23.04 -9.92
N ASP A 381 47.01 23.53 -11.16
CA ASP A 381 47.79 24.70 -11.52
C ASP A 381 47.10 26.01 -11.08
N GLY A 382 47.90 27.04 -10.77
CA GLY A 382 47.39 28.36 -10.37
C GLY A 382 46.94 28.46 -8.90
N LEU A 383 46.01 29.39 -8.63
CA LEU A 383 45.58 29.78 -7.27
C LEU A 383 44.55 28.82 -6.63
N GLY A 384 43.86 28.00 -7.43
CA GLY A 384 42.78 27.12 -6.97
C GLY A 384 41.39 27.71 -7.23
N GLU A 385 40.40 27.22 -6.48
CA GLU A 385 38.99 27.63 -6.60
C GLU A 385 38.68 28.78 -5.64
N GLU A 386 37.88 29.77 -6.06
CA GLU A 386 37.49 30.92 -5.23
C GLU A 386 36.52 30.50 -4.10
N PHE A 387 36.72 31.00 -2.88
CA PHE A 387 35.81 30.82 -1.76
C PHE A 387 35.70 32.08 -0.89
N ALA A 388 34.64 32.14 -0.09
CA ALA A 388 34.45 33.16 0.93
C ALA A 388 34.62 32.53 2.31
N PRO A 389 35.58 32.98 3.14
CA PRO A 389 35.74 32.52 4.51
C PRO A 389 34.44 32.70 5.31
N ALA A 390 34.05 31.67 6.03
CA ALA A 390 32.80 31.60 6.78
C ALA A 390 32.84 32.41 8.08
N SER A 391 34.03 32.68 8.63
CA SER A 391 34.21 33.53 9.80
C SER A 391 35.40 34.49 9.63
N LYS A 392 35.83 35.10 10.73
CA LYS A 392 36.97 36.03 10.74
C LYS A 392 38.25 35.33 10.30
N ASP A 393 38.45 34.14 10.84
CA ASP A 393 39.56 33.23 10.59
C ASP A 393 39.06 32.08 9.69
N ILE A 394 39.96 31.40 9.00
CA ILE A 394 39.60 30.25 8.17
C ILE A 394 39.57 29.01 9.06
N VAL A 395 38.55 28.18 8.95
CA VAL A 395 38.37 27.03 9.88
C VAL A 395 38.42 25.69 9.14
N LEU A 396 39.29 24.79 9.59
CA LEU A 396 39.38 23.40 9.15
C LEU A 396 39.07 22.46 10.31
N ASP A 397 37.99 21.70 10.19
CA ASP A 397 37.65 20.66 11.16
C ASP A 397 38.11 19.28 10.69
N ILE A 398 38.88 18.58 11.52
CA ILE A 398 39.39 17.24 11.27
C ILE A 398 38.74 16.27 12.25
N LEU A 399 37.95 15.34 11.72
CA LEU A 399 37.36 14.27 12.51
C LEU A 399 38.24 13.03 12.43
N SER A 400 38.84 12.66 13.56
CA SER A 400 39.61 11.42 13.72
C SER A 400 38.84 10.42 14.60
N ARG A 401 39.37 9.21 14.71
CA ARG A 401 38.91 8.17 15.65
C ARG A 401 40.10 7.51 16.30
N THR A 402 39.91 6.94 17.49
CA THR A 402 40.92 6.08 18.12
C THR A 402 41.32 4.91 17.21
N ARG A 403 42.54 4.39 17.38
CA ARG A 403 42.98 3.22 16.60
C ARG A 403 42.20 1.97 17.00
N VAL A 404 41.92 1.11 16.01
CA VAL A 404 41.16 -0.13 16.24
C VAL A 404 42.05 -1.19 16.87
N ASP A 405 43.28 -1.32 16.36
CA ASP A 405 44.30 -2.23 16.85
C ASP A 405 45.72 -1.74 16.47
N GLU A 406 46.74 -2.56 16.73
CA GLU A 406 48.15 -2.28 16.40
C GLU A 406 48.46 -2.33 14.89
N ASN A 407 47.59 -2.94 14.08
CA ASN A 407 47.75 -3.04 12.63
C ASN A 407 47.14 -1.83 11.89
N ASP A 408 46.33 -1.04 12.58
CA ASP A 408 45.76 0.19 12.08
C ASP A 408 46.83 1.29 12.01
N ASN A 409 47.44 1.42 10.83
CA ASN A 409 48.51 2.36 10.52
C ASN A 409 48.02 3.57 9.70
N SER A 410 46.70 3.70 9.55
CA SER A 410 46.08 4.78 8.79
C SER A 410 46.26 6.12 9.53
N ALA A 411 46.94 7.07 8.88
CA ALA A 411 47.26 8.38 9.44
C ALA A 411 47.35 9.44 8.34
N ILE A 412 47.10 10.70 8.68
CA ILE A 412 47.27 11.86 7.80
C ILE A 412 48.47 12.70 8.28
N LYS A 413 49.28 13.11 7.32
CA LYS A 413 50.26 14.18 7.47
C LYS A 413 49.82 15.34 6.60
N LEU A 414 49.21 16.34 7.23
CA LEU A 414 48.62 17.50 6.58
C LEU A 414 49.65 18.64 6.50
N ASN A 415 50.10 18.94 5.28
CA ASN A 415 50.98 20.05 4.97
C ASN A 415 50.14 21.25 4.54
N ILE A 416 50.21 22.34 5.30
CA ILE A 416 49.40 23.54 5.11
C ILE A 416 50.31 24.67 4.65
N VAL A 417 49.92 25.30 3.54
CA VAL A 417 50.51 26.53 3.03
C VAL A 417 49.43 27.61 3.07
N ASN A 418 49.47 28.47 4.08
CA ASN A 418 48.55 29.59 4.20
C ASN A 418 49.25 30.88 3.72
N ASN A 419 48.87 31.35 2.54
CA ASN A 419 49.33 32.61 1.94
C ASN A 419 48.24 33.69 1.99
N THR A 420 47.38 33.66 3.00
CA THR A 420 46.29 34.64 3.20
C THR A 420 46.61 35.55 4.37
N ASP A 421 45.85 36.65 4.47
CA ASP A 421 45.85 37.56 5.62
C ASP A 421 45.09 37.02 6.85
N LYS A 422 44.49 35.83 6.77
CA LYS A 422 43.72 35.19 7.85
C LYS A 422 44.51 34.08 8.54
N VAL A 423 44.19 33.84 9.81
CA VAL A 423 44.68 32.65 10.53
C VAL A 423 43.85 31.43 10.10
N LEU A 424 44.50 30.28 9.93
CA LEU A 424 43.81 29.00 9.77
C LEU A 424 43.72 28.27 11.11
N ASP A 425 42.51 28.10 11.64
CA ASP A 425 42.22 27.30 12.81
C ASP A 425 41.94 25.85 12.40
N VAL A 426 42.80 24.94 12.84
CA VAL A 426 42.67 23.49 12.62
C VAL A 426 42.17 22.83 13.90
N ASN A 427 40.90 22.41 13.92
CA ASN A 427 40.30 21.72 15.06
C ASN A 427 40.30 20.20 14.83
N ILE A 428 41.07 19.46 15.63
CA ILE A 428 41.14 18.00 15.56
C ILE A 428 40.26 17.42 16.66
N THR A 429 39.26 16.62 16.30
CA THR A 429 38.31 16.03 17.25
C THR A 429 38.37 14.51 17.21
N GLY A 430 38.42 13.87 18.37
CA GLY A 430 38.31 12.40 18.51
C GLY A 430 39.55 11.62 18.09
N ASP A 431 40.71 12.27 18.01
CA ASP A 431 41.97 11.62 17.69
C ASP A 431 42.48 10.74 18.85
N ASP A 432 43.35 9.79 18.51
CA ASP A 432 43.96 8.93 19.50
C ASP A 432 45.04 9.70 20.29
N TYR A 433 44.82 9.89 21.59
CA TYR A 433 45.75 10.66 22.43
C TYR A 433 47.15 10.02 22.54
N ASN A 434 47.23 8.68 22.49
CA ASN A 434 48.48 7.95 22.67
C ASN A 434 49.19 7.69 21.33
N ASN A 435 48.42 7.54 20.25
CA ASN A 435 48.95 7.29 18.91
C ASN A 435 48.18 8.09 17.84
N PRO A 436 48.36 9.43 17.80
CA PRO A 436 47.59 10.33 16.94
C PRO A 436 47.59 9.89 15.48
N ARG A 437 46.45 10.06 14.80
CA ARG A 437 46.36 9.88 13.35
C ARG A 437 46.69 11.16 12.60
N VAL A 438 46.52 12.31 13.23
CA VAL A 438 46.62 13.60 12.57
C VAL A 438 47.92 14.30 12.95
N THR A 439 48.76 14.55 11.95
CA THR A 439 49.94 15.41 12.10
C THR A 439 49.81 16.61 11.18
N VAL A 440 49.92 17.82 11.74
CA VAL A 440 49.85 19.09 10.98
C VAL A 440 51.25 19.67 10.83
N GLN A 441 51.60 20.11 9.62
CA GLN A 441 52.84 20.81 9.30
C GLN A 441 52.52 22.10 8.54
N GLY A 442 53.13 23.22 8.93
CA GLY A 442 52.95 24.52 8.28
C GLY A 442 53.62 25.64 9.07
N ASP A 443 53.47 26.88 8.60
CA ASP A 443 53.95 28.06 9.33
C ASP A 443 53.04 28.35 10.53
N LEU A 444 53.56 28.18 11.74
CA LEU A 444 52.80 28.37 12.99
C LEU A 444 52.44 29.84 13.26
N ASN A 445 52.94 30.80 12.47
CA ASN A 445 52.57 32.21 12.63
C ASN A 445 51.16 32.52 12.11
N ASN A 446 50.61 31.70 11.20
CA ASN A 446 49.28 31.90 10.62
C ASN A 446 48.44 30.61 10.60
N ILE A 447 48.84 29.62 11.40
CA ILE A 447 48.11 28.38 11.63
C ILE A 447 48.02 28.13 13.14
N SER A 448 46.81 27.87 13.61
CA SER A 448 46.47 27.56 14.99
C SER A 448 45.90 26.14 15.02
N VAL A 449 46.43 25.26 15.88
CA VAL A 449 46.03 23.84 15.95
C VAL A 449 45.44 23.54 17.32
N ASN A 450 44.19 23.09 17.34
CA ASN A 450 43.41 22.82 18.54
C ASN A 450 43.01 21.34 18.58
N ASN A 451 43.50 20.59 19.57
CA ASN A 451 43.06 19.21 19.82
C ASN A 451 41.88 19.24 20.82
N LYS A 452 40.73 18.71 20.39
CA LYS A 452 39.45 18.72 21.13
C LYS A 452 38.98 17.32 21.52
#